data_AF-A0A257P527-F1
#
_entry.id   AF-A0A257P527-F1
#
_cell.length_a   1.000
_cell.length_b   1.000
_cell.length_c   1.000
_cell.angle_alpha   90.00
_cell.angle_beta   90.00
_cell.angle_gamma   90.00
#
_symmetry.space_group_name_H-M   'P 1'
#
loop_
_entity.id
_entity.type
_entity.pdbx_description
1 polymer ?
#
loop_
_entity_poly.entity_id
_entity_poly.type
_entity_poly.pdbx_seq_one_letter_code
_entity_poly.pdbx_strand_id
1 'polypeptide(L)'
;MGLLAWLRRHDLGLLPATDTHLAPEIDPEEDHFDGLYLGQAVQGHLNWKKRLKAIIVDGQQDDVDIASVAVDDQCALGQWLHGRAKGRYGHLPEYARLRKMHAEFHLAAAQVLLSSRNAQREEAEKLLRGPFSALSDQVQLELVRFYAAARPN
;
A
#
# COMPACT_ATOMS: atom_id res chain seq x y z
N MET A 1 -7.22 -13.94 16.05
CA MET A 1 -7.53 -13.23 14.79
C MET A 1 -6.81 -11.89 14.83
N GLY A 2 -6.96 -11.06 13.81
CA GLY A 2 -6.36 -9.72 13.78
C GLY A 2 -4.89 -9.65 13.39
N LEU A 3 -4.38 -8.42 13.42
CA LEU A 3 -3.15 -7.99 12.78
C LEU A 3 -1.89 -8.67 13.32
N LEU A 4 -1.81 -8.94 14.64
CA LEU A 4 -0.65 -9.67 15.19
C LEU A 4 -0.67 -11.16 14.85
N ALA A 5 -1.86 -11.78 14.87
CA ALA A 5 -1.97 -13.18 14.46
C ALA A 5 -1.59 -13.33 12.98
N TRP A 6 -2.05 -12.38 12.16
CA TRP A 6 -1.67 -12.30 10.76
C TRP A 6 -0.15 -12.11 10.57
N LEU A 7 0.47 -11.14 11.27
CA LEU A 7 1.92 -10.88 11.15
C LEU A 7 2.76 -12.10 11.56
N ARG A 8 2.39 -12.78 12.65
CA ARG A 8 3.08 -14.01 13.06
C ARG A 8 3.00 -15.10 12.01
N ARG A 9 1.85 -15.28 11.36
CA ARG A 9 1.69 -16.26 10.27
C ARG A 9 2.52 -15.86 9.05
N HIS A 10 2.55 -14.58 8.70
CA HIS A 10 3.38 -14.04 7.64
C HIS A 10 4.87 -14.35 7.88
N ASP A 11 5.39 -13.99 9.06
CA ASP A 11 6.81 -14.17 9.39
C ASP A 11 7.22 -15.65 9.47
N LEU A 12 6.27 -16.54 9.77
CA LEU A 12 6.47 -18.00 9.74
C LEU A 12 6.29 -18.61 8.34
N GLY A 13 5.96 -17.82 7.30
CA GLY A 13 5.69 -18.31 5.95
C GLY A 13 4.42 -19.17 5.84
N LEU A 14 3.46 -18.97 6.76
CA LEU A 14 2.23 -19.76 6.87
C LEU A 14 1.02 -19.10 6.18
N LEU A 15 1.23 -18.05 5.39
CA LEU A 15 0.18 -17.48 4.55
C LEU A 15 0.02 -18.31 3.26
N PRO A 16 -1.21 -18.58 2.82
CA PRO A 16 -1.45 -19.38 1.63
C PRO A 16 -0.89 -18.69 0.38
N ALA A 17 -0.15 -19.45 -0.44
CA ALA A 17 0.44 -18.97 -1.70
C ALA A 17 -0.61 -18.53 -2.76
N THR A 18 -1.88 -18.83 -2.53
CA THR A 18 -3.01 -18.48 -3.41
C THR A 18 -3.48 -17.03 -3.26
N ASP A 19 -3.09 -16.32 -2.20
CA ASP A 19 -3.37 -14.90 -2.09
C ASP A 19 -2.53 -14.15 -3.13
N THR A 20 -3.16 -13.76 -4.23
CA THR A 20 -2.51 -12.99 -5.30
C THR A 20 -2.12 -11.56 -4.85
N HIS A 21 -2.46 -11.22 -3.60
CA HIS A 21 -2.26 -9.95 -2.91
C HIS A 21 -2.13 -10.19 -1.41
N LEU A 22 -1.12 -9.60 -0.77
CA LEU A 22 -0.90 -9.74 0.66
C LEU A 22 -1.86 -8.82 1.44
N ALA A 23 -3.09 -9.27 1.72
CA ALA A 23 -4.07 -8.50 2.48
C ALA A 23 -4.10 -8.90 3.97
N PRO A 24 -3.90 -7.96 4.91
CA PRO A 24 -3.94 -8.27 6.34
C PRO A 24 -5.36 -8.51 6.86
N GLU A 25 -5.50 -9.49 7.75
CA GLU A 25 -6.73 -9.72 8.53
C GLU A 25 -6.79 -8.66 9.65
N ILE A 26 -7.71 -7.70 9.51
CA ILE A 26 -7.90 -6.60 10.47
C ILE A 26 -9.17 -6.88 11.28
N ASP A 27 -9.03 -7.04 12.60
CA ASP A 27 -10.19 -7.14 13.47
C ASP A 27 -10.87 -5.76 13.60
N PRO A 28 -12.21 -5.67 13.71
CA PRO A 28 -12.92 -4.38 13.79
C PRO A 28 -12.44 -3.44 14.92
N GLU A 29 -11.95 -4.03 16.02
CA GLU A 29 -11.38 -3.28 17.15
C GLU A 29 -10.02 -2.66 16.83
N GLU A 30 -9.28 -3.22 15.87
CA GLU A 30 -7.97 -2.76 15.42
C GLU A 30 -8.07 -1.77 14.24
N ASP A 31 -9.20 -1.74 13.54
CA ASP A 31 -9.37 -0.96 12.31
C ASP A 31 -9.12 0.53 12.50
N HIS A 32 -9.57 1.10 13.63
CA HIS A 32 -9.36 2.52 13.92
C HIS A 32 -8.13 2.72 14.81
N PHE A 33 -7.05 3.22 14.22
CA PHE A 33 -5.78 3.47 14.89
C PHE A 33 -5.38 4.94 14.81
N ASP A 34 -5.47 5.66 15.94
CA ASP A 34 -5.03 7.06 16.09
C ASP A 34 -5.47 7.98 14.93
N GLY A 35 -6.76 7.89 14.56
CA GLY A 35 -7.37 8.68 13.50
C GLY A 35 -7.11 8.18 12.07
N LEU A 36 -6.57 6.97 11.90
CA LEU A 36 -6.49 6.24 10.63
C LEU A 36 -7.43 5.03 10.67
N TYR A 37 -8.15 4.78 9.57
CA TYR A 37 -8.86 3.52 9.33
C TYR A 37 -7.95 2.57 8.51
N LEU A 38 -7.36 1.56 9.16
CA LEU A 38 -6.39 0.65 8.58
C LEU A 38 -6.97 -0.14 7.40
N GLY A 39 -8.21 -0.62 7.53
CA GLY A 39 -8.92 -1.33 6.47
C GLY A 39 -9.15 -0.46 5.25
N GLN A 40 -9.44 0.83 5.43
CA GLN A 40 -9.56 1.76 4.30
C GLN A 40 -8.22 2.02 3.63
N ALA A 41 -7.13 2.13 4.40
CA ALA A 41 -5.78 2.28 3.86
C ALA A 41 -5.40 1.07 3.01
N VAL A 42 -5.60 -0.14 3.52
CA VAL A 42 -5.37 -1.40 2.80
C VAL A 42 -6.23 -1.48 1.54
N GLN A 43 -7.53 -1.22 1.65
CA GLN A 43 -8.46 -1.28 0.53
C GLN A 43 -8.12 -0.26 -0.57
N GLY A 44 -7.63 0.93 -0.20
CA GLY A 44 -7.17 1.95 -1.14
C GLY A 44 -6.04 1.45 -2.04
N HIS A 45 -5.06 0.74 -1.49
CA HIS A 45 -3.94 0.17 -2.25
C HIS A 45 -4.39 -0.99 -3.16
N LEU A 46 -5.26 -1.86 -2.64
CA LEU A 46 -5.86 -2.94 -3.45
C LEU A 46 -6.71 -2.38 -4.62
N ASN A 47 -7.45 -1.29 -4.38
CA ASN A 47 -8.22 -0.61 -5.41
C ASN A 47 -7.32 0.01 -6.49
N TRP A 48 -6.17 0.55 -6.11
CA TRP A 48 -5.17 1.02 -7.07
C TRP A 48 -4.67 -0.10 -7.99
N LYS A 49 -4.35 -1.29 -7.44
CA LYS A 49 -3.96 -2.44 -8.27
C LYS A 49 -5.07 -2.86 -9.24
N LYS A 50 -6.33 -2.88 -8.79
CA LYS A 50 -7.50 -3.15 -9.64
C LYS A 50 -7.66 -2.11 -10.75
N ARG A 51 -7.55 -0.82 -10.42
CA ARG A 51 -7.64 0.30 -11.37
C ARG A 51 -6.55 0.22 -12.44
N LEU A 52 -5.29 0.05 -12.04
CA LEU A 52 -4.18 -0.09 -12.98
C LEU A 52 -4.32 -1.32 -13.87
N LYS A 53 -4.79 -2.45 -13.32
CA LYS A 53 -5.08 -3.64 -14.13
C LYS A 53 -6.16 -3.35 -15.18
N ALA A 54 -7.24 -2.67 -14.82
CA ALA A 54 -8.31 -2.32 -15.75
C ALA A 54 -7.83 -1.39 -16.88
N ILE A 55 -6.95 -0.44 -16.56
CA ILE A 55 -6.34 0.46 -17.55
C ILE A 55 -5.45 -0.33 -18.53
N ILE A 56 -4.56 -1.17 -18.00
CA ILE A 56 -3.51 -1.81 -18.81
C ILE A 56 -4.04 -3.04 -19.56
N VAL A 57 -4.80 -3.89 -18.88
CA VAL A 57 -5.27 -5.18 -19.41
C VAL A 57 -6.55 -4.99 -20.21
N ASP A 58 -7.52 -4.28 -19.64
CA ASP A 58 -8.86 -4.13 -20.21
C ASP A 58 -8.98 -2.89 -21.12
N GLY A 59 -7.94 -2.05 -21.16
CA GLY A 59 -7.87 -0.86 -22.02
C GLY A 59 -8.78 0.27 -21.56
N GLN A 60 -9.17 0.31 -20.29
CA GLN A 60 -9.99 1.40 -19.76
C GLN A 60 -9.22 2.72 -19.80
N GLN A 61 -9.90 3.78 -20.26
CA GLN A 61 -9.35 5.13 -20.19
C GLN A 61 -9.40 5.63 -18.74
N ASP A 62 -8.40 6.44 -18.39
CA ASP A 62 -8.30 7.05 -17.08
C ASP A 62 -7.69 8.45 -17.18
N ASP A 63 -8.33 9.39 -16.49
CA ASP A 63 -8.01 10.82 -16.50
C ASP A 63 -7.17 11.27 -15.31
N VAL A 64 -6.64 10.35 -14.49
CA VAL A 64 -5.88 10.71 -13.29
C VAL A 64 -4.62 11.47 -13.65
N ASP A 65 -4.33 12.55 -12.96
CA ASP A 65 -3.05 13.22 -13.15
C ASP A 65 -1.90 12.37 -12.58
N ILE A 66 -0.91 12.03 -13.40
CA ILE A 66 0.24 11.21 -13.00
C ILE A 66 1.05 11.92 -11.90
N ALA A 67 1.17 13.25 -11.95
CA ALA A 67 1.89 14.00 -10.92
C ALA A 67 1.17 13.89 -9.56
N SER A 68 -0.16 13.95 -9.56
CA SER A 68 -0.97 13.70 -8.37
C SER A 68 -0.86 12.27 -7.81
N VAL A 69 -0.60 11.27 -8.66
CA VAL A 69 -0.39 9.87 -8.22
C VAL A 69 1.01 9.66 -7.65
N ALA A 70 2.00 10.37 -8.17
CA ALA A 70 3.40 10.24 -7.79
C ALA A 70 3.69 10.80 -6.37
N VAL A 71 2.85 11.72 -5.88
CA VAL A 71 2.96 12.26 -4.52
C VAL A 71 2.32 11.33 -3.50
N ASP A 72 2.98 11.17 -2.35
CA ASP A 72 2.66 10.17 -1.34
C ASP A 72 1.91 10.74 -0.13
N ASP A 73 1.38 11.96 -0.23
CA ASP A 73 0.69 12.67 0.85
C ASP A 73 -0.80 12.92 0.54
N GLN A 74 -1.30 12.48 -0.62
CA GLN A 74 -2.67 12.76 -1.05
C GLN A 74 -3.69 11.68 -0.68
N CYS A 75 -3.27 10.42 -0.49
CA CYS A 75 -4.16 9.35 -0.05
C CYS A 75 -4.35 9.38 1.48
N ALA A 76 -5.37 8.70 2.01
CA ALA A 76 -5.67 8.70 3.45
C ALA A 76 -4.46 8.27 4.32
N LEU A 77 -3.71 7.24 3.88
CA LEU A 77 -2.50 6.80 4.56
C LEU A 77 -1.39 7.87 4.48
N GLY A 78 -1.17 8.46 3.30
CA GLY A 78 -0.21 9.54 3.08
C GLY A 78 -0.48 10.77 3.94
N GLN A 79 -1.71 11.28 3.91
CA GLN A 79 -2.14 12.41 4.74
C GLN A 79 -1.88 12.15 6.23
N TRP A 80 -2.16 10.93 6.69
CA TRP A 80 -1.92 10.53 8.07
C TRP A 80 -0.42 10.42 8.39
N LEU A 81 0.39 9.83 7.49
CA LEU A 81 1.83 9.68 7.62
C LEU A 81 2.56 11.03 7.71
N HIS A 82 2.24 11.97 6.83
CA HIS A 82 2.86 13.30 6.81
C HIS A 82 2.26 14.26 7.84
N GLY A 83 1.04 13.98 8.31
CA GLY A 83 0.34 14.72 9.36
C GLY A 83 0.53 14.12 10.76
N ARG A 84 -0.55 13.59 11.34
CA ARG A 84 -0.62 13.17 12.75
C ARG A 84 0.49 12.19 13.14
N ALA A 85 0.78 11.21 12.29
CA ALA A 85 1.75 10.17 12.60
C ALA A 85 3.17 10.70 12.74
N LYS A 86 3.53 11.73 11.97
CA LYS A 86 4.88 12.32 11.98
C LYS A 86 5.30 12.81 13.37
N GLY A 87 4.41 13.52 14.06
CA GLY A 87 4.70 14.05 15.39
C GLY A 87 4.70 12.97 16.49
N ARG A 88 3.86 11.94 16.36
CA ARG A 88 3.67 10.92 17.40
C ARG A 88 4.63 9.75 17.26
N TYR A 89 4.86 9.31 16.03
CA TYR A 89 5.59 8.07 15.72
C TYR A 89 6.85 8.31 14.89
N GLY A 90 7.19 9.56 14.57
CA GLY A 90 8.37 9.90 13.75
C GLY A 90 9.71 9.36 14.28
N HIS A 91 9.77 9.03 15.57
CA HIS A 91 10.94 8.43 16.22
C HIS A 91 11.05 6.91 16.02
N LEU A 92 9.97 6.24 15.58
CA LEU A 92 9.96 4.79 15.35
C LEU A 92 10.59 4.45 14.01
N PRO A 93 11.52 3.47 13.94
CA PRO A 93 12.09 3.02 12.68
C PRO A 93 11.03 2.39 11.75
N GLU A 94 9.98 1.78 12.30
CA GLU A 94 8.84 1.23 11.55
C GLU A 94 8.06 2.33 10.83
N TYR A 95 7.89 3.50 11.44
CA TYR A 95 7.27 4.65 10.78
C TYR A 95 8.10 5.10 9.57
N ALA A 96 9.42 5.21 9.75
CA ALA A 96 10.31 5.60 8.66
C ALA A 96 10.28 4.59 7.50
N ARG A 97 10.23 3.28 7.81
CA ARG A 97 10.09 2.22 6.81
C ARG A 97 8.74 2.28 6.09
N LEU A 98 7.63 2.39 6.82
CA LEU A 98 6.30 2.51 6.23
C LEU A 98 6.20 3.72 5.29
N ARG A 99 6.66 4.89 5.73
CA ARG A 99 6.66 6.11 4.89
C ARG A 99 7.49 5.94 3.62
N LYS A 100 8.68 5.32 3.73
CA LYS A 100 9.52 5.06 2.56
C LYS A 100 8.82 4.13 1.55
N MET A 101 8.28 3.00 2.00
CA MET A 101 7.60 2.05 1.13
C MET A 101 6.33 2.65 0.49
N HIS A 102 5.63 3.50 1.23
CA HIS A 102 4.47 4.24 0.72
C HIS A 102 4.84 5.19 -0.43
N ALA A 103 5.93 5.95 -0.27
CA ALA A 103 6.43 6.84 -1.32
C ALA A 103 6.86 6.06 -2.57
N GLU A 104 7.60 4.96 -2.39
CA GLU A 104 8.02 4.10 -3.50
C GLU A 104 6.81 3.46 -4.23
N PHE A 105 5.78 3.06 -3.51
CA PHE A 105 4.52 2.56 -4.10
C PHE A 105 3.86 3.60 -5.02
N HIS A 106 3.75 4.85 -4.57
CA HIS A 106 3.14 5.92 -5.36
C HIS A 106 3.95 6.25 -6.62
N LEU A 107 5.28 6.26 -6.52
CA LEU A 107 6.16 6.42 -7.69
C LEU A 107 6.00 5.25 -8.67
N ALA A 108 5.91 4.01 -8.19
CA ALA A 108 5.69 2.85 -9.04
C ALA A 108 4.33 2.90 -9.75
N ALA A 109 3.27 3.33 -9.05
CA ALA A 109 1.94 3.53 -9.64
C ALA A 109 1.97 4.57 -10.78
N ALA A 110 2.64 5.70 -10.53
CA ALA A 110 2.84 6.74 -11.54
C ALA A 110 3.63 6.23 -12.76
N GLN A 111 4.68 5.44 -12.53
CA GLN A 111 5.48 4.85 -13.61
C GLN A 111 4.67 3.87 -14.47
N VAL A 112 3.81 3.06 -13.85
CA VAL A 112 2.89 2.16 -14.57
C VAL A 112 1.94 2.95 -15.49
N LEU A 113 1.34 4.02 -14.97
CA LEU A 113 0.45 4.90 -15.74
C LEU A 113 1.18 5.60 -16.88
N LEU A 114 2.40 6.09 -16.63
CA LEU A 114 3.22 6.75 -17.64
C LEU A 114 3.54 5.81 -18.81
N SER A 115 3.98 4.58 -18.52
CA SER A 115 4.22 3.56 -19.55
C SER A 115 2.94 3.22 -20.33
N SER A 116 1.80 3.11 -19.64
CA SER A 116 0.50 2.90 -20.29
C SER A 116 0.13 4.03 -21.26
N ARG A 117 0.28 5.31 -20.85
CA ARG A 117 -0.03 6.48 -21.69
C ARG A 117 0.90 6.63 -22.89
N ASN A 118 2.14 6.16 -22.78
CA ASN A 118 3.10 6.15 -23.88
C ASN A 118 2.91 4.97 -24.85
N ALA A 119 1.78 4.26 -24.78
CA ALA A 119 1.48 3.06 -25.55
C ALA A 119 2.49 1.90 -25.34
N GLN A 120 3.21 1.90 -24.22
CA GLN A 120 4.17 0.85 -23.85
C GLN A 120 3.49 -0.21 -22.97
N ARG A 121 2.49 -0.90 -23.52
CA ARG A 121 1.63 -1.83 -22.77
C ARG A 121 2.43 -2.96 -22.09
N GLU A 122 3.37 -3.57 -22.79
CA GLU A 122 4.18 -4.67 -22.24
C GLU A 122 5.00 -4.23 -21.02
N GLU A 123 5.61 -3.05 -21.08
CA GLU A 123 6.37 -2.50 -19.95
C GLU A 123 5.44 -2.14 -18.79
N ALA A 124 4.27 -1.56 -19.07
CA ALA A 124 3.26 -1.27 -18.05
C ALA A 124 2.78 -2.56 -17.34
N GLU A 125 2.55 -3.65 -18.09
CA GLU A 125 2.18 -4.96 -17.53
C GLU A 125 3.30 -5.55 -16.66
N LYS A 126 4.56 -5.44 -17.11
CA LYS A 126 5.73 -5.90 -16.35
C LYS A 126 5.90 -5.12 -15.05
N LEU A 127 5.77 -3.79 -15.10
CA LEU A 127 5.82 -2.93 -13.91
C LEU A 127 4.69 -3.25 -12.93
N LEU A 128 3.46 -3.44 -13.44
CA LEU A 128 2.28 -3.80 -12.65
C LEU A 128 2.48 -5.13 -11.91
N ARG A 129 2.92 -6.18 -12.62
CA ARG A 129 3.08 -7.53 -12.07
C ARG A 129 4.31 -7.68 -11.18
N GLY A 130 5.36 -6.89 -11.42
CA GLY A 130 6.60 -6.92 -10.65
C GLY A 130 6.66 -5.80 -9.61
N PRO A 131 7.44 -4.72 -9.85
CA PRO A 131 7.73 -3.68 -8.87
C PRO A 131 6.50 -3.12 -8.13
N PHE A 132 5.44 -2.76 -8.86
CA PHE A 132 4.24 -2.17 -8.24
C PHE A 132 3.56 -3.16 -7.30
N SER A 133 3.37 -4.41 -7.72
CA SER A 133 2.72 -5.43 -6.87
C SER A 133 3.54 -5.72 -5.62
N ALA A 134 4.87 -5.86 -5.76
CA ALA A 134 5.76 -6.08 -4.63
C ALA A 134 5.72 -4.92 -3.61
N LEU A 135 5.71 -3.68 -4.09
CA LEU A 135 5.61 -2.50 -3.22
C LEU A 135 4.23 -2.38 -2.57
N SER A 136 3.15 -2.71 -3.28
CA SER A 136 1.80 -2.75 -2.71
C SER A 136 1.69 -3.75 -1.56
N ASP A 137 2.31 -4.92 -1.69
CA ASP A 137 2.34 -5.93 -0.62
C ASP A 137 3.24 -5.45 0.54
N GLN A 138 4.39 -4.84 0.23
CA GLN A 138 5.32 -4.32 1.23
C GLN A 138 4.71 -3.19 2.07
N VAL A 139 3.90 -2.29 1.48
CA VAL A 139 3.18 -1.25 2.24
C VAL A 139 2.23 -1.89 3.26
N GLN A 140 1.51 -2.94 2.87
CA GLN A 140 0.59 -3.64 3.77
C GLN A 140 1.35 -4.31 4.92
N LEU A 141 2.45 -4.99 4.62
CA LEU A 141 3.31 -5.60 5.64
C LEU A 141 3.90 -4.56 6.61
N GLU A 142 4.48 -3.47 6.09
CA GLU A 142 5.06 -2.42 6.94
C GLU A 142 3.99 -1.67 7.74
N LEU A 143 2.76 -1.55 7.24
CA LEU A 143 1.64 -0.99 8.00
C LEU A 143 1.33 -1.84 9.23
N VAL A 144 1.31 -3.17 9.07
CA VAL A 144 1.07 -4.09 10.19
C VAL A 144 2.25 -4.11 11.17
N ARG A 145 3.49 -4.09 10.67
CA ARG A 145 4.70 -4.00 11.53
C ARG A 145 4.73 -2.71 12.32
N PHE A 146 4.41 -1.60 11.67
CA PHE A 146 4.23 -0.31 12.32
C PHE A 146 3.16 -0.38 13.41
N TYR A 147 1.98 -0.92 13.10
CA TYR A 147 0.91 -1.09 14.09
C TYR A 147 1.32 -1.99 15.27
N ALA A 148 2.13 -3.02 15.02
CA ALA A 148 2.69 -3.87 16.07
C ALA A 148 3.68 -3.13 16.98
N ALA A 149 4.47 -2.18 16.46
CA ALA A 149 5.44 -1.40 17.23
C ALA A 149 4.82 -0.17 17.93
N ALA A 150 3.78 0.42 17.34
CA ALA A 150 3.21 1.69 17.78
C ALA A 150 2.06 1.55 18.80
N ARG A 151 1.57 0.33 19.02
CA ARG A 151 0.52 0.04 20.01
C ARG A 151 1.07 0.25 21.43
N PRO A 152 0.30 0.89 22.34
CA PRO A 152 0.64 0.91 23.75
C PRO A 152 0.62 -0.53 24.30
N ASN A 153 1.57 -0.87 25.18
CA ASN A 153 1.52 -2.08 26.00
C ASN A 153 0.30 -2.08 26.93
#